data_AF-A0AAD9IP57-F1
#
_entry.id   AF-A0AAD9IP57-F1
#
_cell.length_a   1.000
_cell.length_b   1.000
_cell.length_c   1.000
_cell.angle_alpha   90.00
_cell.angle_beta   90.00
_cell.angle_gamma   90.00
#
_symmetry.space_group_name_H-M   'P 1'
#
loop_
_entity.id
_entity.type
_entity.pdbx_description
1 polymer ?
#
loop_
_entity_poly.entity_id
_entity_poly.type
_entity_poly.pdbx_seq_one_letter_code
_entity_poly.pdbx_strand_id
1 'polypeptide(L)'
;MGIIIIFQVVIGAVTGTRLAYDNLCQLNLDPESGRVCDFVYPTIGFGIFFSLLLTIGTVYAYRKGEPGPVTSSATTGLAVYAFIWYLVYGITISIRGQQATDAGQPRTTERNAVIGLSWIVTVFFLAIAITSIFDKHVNRIPVAGGKSFLLRKRVSGTPSTPGKSSEPETSGARRARSRVKSYSRGLSLDQLYMFQGLGYVLALLPAAFAPMRTAVLLYGSLAEPTEDQHAHTLGLLSTGFLLIACIFFTLEEGTRRRVNAAPGQELLRDGVLAFTALSFLSHLLNVGAFTVLGGLAMLLAQLSTILLLWSSARAKLPRSASAAERRARAGARQAMRLPHGSILGHIYLGLAIASPLLGVTAALLPKLSMYHALGYVYGRSTLLPWRQWGLAGSTLVPAIALFLKDKAEKGRLGRSTSRILNAGLFGASLGELMVFAPILAARHGGALLPVLVSKAAVACLTAVLGFTAPEIEEFAEQLVEHTSEEEDLAAAE
;
A
#
# COMPACT_ATOMS: atom_id res chain seq x y z
N MET A 1 5.94 -21.70 9.87
CA MET A 1 4.97 -21.32 10.92
C MET A 1 5.41 -21.73 12.32
N GLY A 2 5.84 -22.98 12.57
CA GLY A 2 6.27 -23.41 13.91
C GLY A 2 7.34 -22.52 14.57
N ILE A 3 8.31 -22.02 13.81
CA ILE A 3 9.32 -21.06 14.28
C ILE A 3 8.70 -19.74 14.79
N ILE A 4 7.65 -19.24 14.12
CA ILE A 4 6.96 -18.01 14.55
C ILE A 4 6.30 -18.25 15.90
N ILE A 5 5.58 -19.36 16.05
CA ILE A 5 4.92 -19.74 17.32
C ILE A 5 5.96 -19.85 18.45
N ILE A 6 7.11 -20.49 18.18
CA ILE A 6 8.21 -20.57 19.15
C ILE A 6 8.67 -19.16 19.55
N PHE A 7 8.87 -18.25 18.59
CA PHE A 7 9.26 -16.88 18.92
C PHE A 7 8.18 -16.13 19.71
N GLN A 8 6.88 -16.31 19.41
CA GLN A 8 5.81 -15.71 20.22
C GLN A 8 5.84 -16.22 21.67
N VAL A 9 6.02 -17.54 21.85
CA VAL A 9 6.09 -18.17 23.18
C VAL A 9 7.34 -17.69 23.92
N VAL A 10 8.48 -17.56 23.24
CA VAL A 10 9.71 -17.02 23.83
C VAL A 10 9.55 -15.55 24.19
N ILE A 11 8.95 -14.72 23.33
CA ILE A 11 8.63 -13.32 23.65
C ILE A 11 7.78 -13.29 24.92
N GLY A 12 6.69 -14.08 24.97
CA GLY A 12 5.80 -14.18 26.14
C GLY A 12 6.50 -14.63 27.41
N ALA A 13 7.35 -15.67 27.32
CA ALA A 13 8.12 -16.18 28.44
C ALA A 13 9.14 -15.17 28.95
N VAL A 14 9.91 -14.54 28.06
CA VAL A 14 10.89 -13.50 28.40
C VAL A 14 10.22 -12.27 28.99
N THR A 15 9.03 -11.90 28.52
CA THR A 15 8.22 -10.82 29.12
C THR A 15 7.56 -11.23 30.45
N GLY A 16 7.40 -12.53 30.71
CA GLY A 16 6.73 -13.08 31.89
C GLY A 16 7.67 -13.47 33.04
N THR A 17 8.96 -13.72 32.80
CA THR A 17 9.91 -14.18 33.83
C THR A 17 10.63 -13.03 34.56
N ARG A 18 9.95 -12.42 35.54
CA ARG A 18 10.44 -11.93 36.86
C ARG A 18 9.32 -11.11 37.52
N LEU A 19 8.34 -11.83 38.05
CA LEU A 19 7.42 -11.29 39.04
C LEU A 19 8.10 -11.38 40.41
N ALA A 20 8.88 -10.37 40.79
CA ALA A 20 8.89 -9.98 42.19
C ALA A 20 7.52 -9.33 42.45
N TYR A 21 6.86 -9.73 43.53
CA TYR A 21 5.42 -9.62 43.79
C TYR A 21 4.81 -8.19 43.81
N ASP A 22 5.55 -7.15 43.40
CA ASP A 22 5.12 -5.75 43.48
C ASP A 22 5.07 -5.11 42.09
N ASN A 23 3.91 -5.22 41.43
CA ASN A 23 3.32 -4.33 40.41
C ASN A 23 4.16 -3.81 39.21
N LEU A 24 5.37 -4.30 38.97
CA LEU A 24 6.20 -3.85 37.86
C LEU A 24 6.34 -4.98 36.84
N CYS A 25 5.54 -4.90 35.79
CA CYS A 25 5.80 -5.62 34.56
C CYS A 25 7.10 -5.07 33.92
N GLN A 26 7.89 -5.94 33.30
CA GLN A 26 9.25 -5.67 32.81
C GLN A 26 9.37 -4.64 31.66
N LEU A 27 8.29 -3.91 31.39
CA LEU A 27 8.15 -2.82 30.43
C LEU A 27 7.30 -1.66 31.02
N ASN A 28 7.39 -1.38 32.33
CA ASN A 28 6.59 -0.31 32.94
C ASN A 28 7.28 1.07 32.93
N LEU A 29 6.46 2.08 32.64
CA LEU A 29 6.56 3.44 33.19
C LEU A 29 5.46 3.55 34.28
N ASP A 30 5.81 4.14 35.42
CA ASP A 30 5.02 4.18 36.67
C ASP A 30 3.86 5.23 36.64
N PRO A 31 3.06 5.41 37.72
CA PRO A 31 1.73 4.88 37.95
C PRO A 31 0.60 5.92 37.76
N GLU A 32 0.78 6.91 36.87
CA GLU A 32 -0.37 7.70 36.36
C GLU A 32 -1.02 7.06 35.09
N SER A 33 -0.63 5.80 34.81
CA SER A 33 -1.49 4.66 34.37
C SER A 33 -1.37 4.07 32.94
N GLY A 34 -0.46 4.51 32.07
CA GLY A 34 -0.39 4.04 30.67
C GLY A 34 0.24 2.65 30.44
N ARG A 35 -0.45 1.56 30.84
CA ARG A 35 0.04 0.17 30.81
C ARG A 35 0.37 -0.37 29.41
N VAL A 36 1.66 -0.45 29.08
CA VAL A 36 2.20 -1.07 27.85
C VAL A 36 2.09 -2.61 27.88
N CYS A 37 2.08 -3.21 29.07
CA CYS A 37 2.03 -4.65 29.23
C CYS A 37 0.71 -5.28 28.81
N ASP A 38 -0.39 -4.54 28.92
CA ASP A 38 -1.70 -4.96 28.43
C ASP A 38 -1.76 -5.00 26.90
N PHE A 39 -0.78 -4.44 26.18
CA PHE A 39 -0.70 -4.54 24.71
C PHE A 39 0.17 -5.70 24.24
N VAL A 40 1.21 -6.05 25.01
CA VAL A 40 2.15 -7.14 24.69
C VAL A 40 1.46 -8.50 24.72
N TYR A 41 0.75 -8.83 25.80
CA TYR A 41 0.10 -10.15 25.95
C TYR A 41 -1.01 -10.38 24.91
N PRO A 42 -1.93 -9.44 24.64
CA PRO A 42 -2.88 -9.59 23.55
C PRO A 42 -2.21 -9.67 22.19
N THR A 43 -1.13 -8.92 21.94
CA THR A 43 -0.42 -9.00 20.67
C THR A 43 0.21 -10.38 20.46
N ILE A 44 0.87 -10.94 21.47
CA ILE A 44 1.40 -12.31 21.44
C ILE A 44 0.26 -13.30 21.20
N GLY A 45 -0.87 -13.13 21.89
CA GLY A 45 -2.08 -13.93 21.69
C GLY A 45 -2.58 -13.87 20.24
N PHE A 46 -2.70 -12.68 19.67
CA PHE A 46 -3.05 -12.47 18.26
C PHE A 46 -2.00 -13.08 17.32
N GLY A 47 -0.71 -12.97 17.62
CA GLY A 47 0.34 -13.59 16.82
C GLY A 47 0.32 -15.10 16.82
N ILE A 48 0.05 -15.72 17.97
CA ILE A 48 -0.18 -17.17 18.07
C ILE A 48 -1.42 -17.54 17.28
N PHE A 49 -2.51 -16.80 17.45
CA PHE A 49 -3.77 -17.02 16.72
C PHE A 49 -3.59 -16.93 15.20
N PHE A 50 -2.95 -15.88 14.69
CA PHE A 50 -2.66 -15.75 13.25
C PHE A 50 -1.74 -16.85 12.75
N SER A 51 -0.74 -17.23 13.53
CA SER A 51 0.17 -18.33 13.18
C SER A 51 -0.56 -19.67 13.11
N LEU A 52 -1.51 -19.93 14.02
CA LEU A 52 -2.35 -21.12 14.02
C LEU A 52 -3.32 -21.13 12.85
N LEU A 53 -4.03 -20.03 12.59
CA LEU A 53 -4.93 -19.91 11.43
C LEU A 53 -4.20 -20.10 10.11
N LEU A 54 -3.02 -19.48 9.95
CA LEU A 54 -2.17 -19.70 8.78
C LEU A 54 -1.72 -21.16 8.68
N THR A 55 -1.36 -21.79 9.80
CA THR A 55 -0.98 -23.22 9.82
C THR A 55 -2.14 -24.14 9.45
N ILE A 56 -3.34 -23.91 9.99
CA ILE A 56 -4.54 -24.68 9.66
C ILE A 56 -4.89 -24.52 8.18
N GLY A 57 -4.89 -23.28 7.67
CA GLY A 57 -5.11 -23.01 6.24
C GLY A 57 -4.09 -23.73 5.35
N THR A 58 -2.82 -23.74 5.77
CA THR A 58 -1.72 -24.43 5.08
C THR A 58 -1.95 -25.95 5.05
N VAL A 59 -2.27 -26.57 6.20
CA VAL A 59 -2.51 -28.02 6.32
C VAL A 59 -3.77 -28.44 5.56
N TYR A 60 -4.83 -27.64 5.61
CA TYR A 60 -6.07 -27.92 4.89
C TYR A 60 -5.88 -27.87 3.36
N ALA A 61 -5.20 -26.85 2.85
CA ALA A 61 -4.87 -26.75 1.43
C ALA A 61 -3.99 -27.92 0.96
N TYR A 62 -3.02 -28.33 1.78
CA TYR A 62 -2.17 -29.50 1.50
C TYR A 62 -2.98 -30.80 1.42
N ARG A 63 -3.93 -31.03 2.34
CA ARG A 63 -4.79 -32.22 2.34
C ARG A 63 -5.74 -32.28 1.14
N LYS A 64 -6.14 -31.14 0.59
CA LYS A 64 -7.02 -31.08 -0.60
C LYS A 64 -6.28 -31.20 -1.93
N GLY A 65 -4.95 -31.27 -1.93
CA GLY A 65 -4.16 -31.37 -3.16
C GLY A 65 -4.26 -30.12 -4.05
N GLU A 66 -4.66 -28.98 -3.47
CA GLU A 66 -4.69 -27.71 -4.19
C GLU A 66 -3.27 -27.14 -4.36
N PRO A 67 -2.97 -26.42 -5.46
CA PRO A 67 -1.65 -25.88 -5.72
C PRO A 67 -1.27 -24.82 -4.67
N GLY A 68 -0.34 -25.22 -3.78
CA GLY A 68 0.40 -24.35 -2.87
C GLY A 68 -0.40 -23.89 -1.64
N PRO A 69 0.04 -24.17 -0.41
CA PRO A 69 -0.69 -23.82 0.82
C PRO A 69 -0.82 -22.31 1.12
N VAL A 70 -0.23 -21.48 0.26
CA VAL A 70 -0.07 -20.04 0.45
C VAL A 70 -0.96 -19.23 -0.53
N THR A 71 -1.65 -19.91 -1.46
CA THR A 71 -2.28 -19.27 -2.63
C THR A 71 -3.74 -18.83 -2.44
N SER A 72 -4.39 -19.17 -1.32
CA SER A 72 -5.76 -18.73 -1.07
C SER A 72 -5.78 -17.21 -0.78
N SER A 73 -6.80 -16.51 -1.28
CA SER A 73 -6.96 -15.08 -1.02
C SER A 73 -7.07 -14.77 0.48
N ALA A 74 -7.65 -15.70 1.25
CA ALA A 74 -7.78 -15.62 2.70
C ALA A 74 -6.42 -15.71 3.41
N THR A 75 -5.55 -16.67 3.03
CA THR A 75 -4.20 -16.80 3.62
C THR A 75 -3.29 -15.62 3.29
N THR A 76 -3.41 -15.07 2.08
CA THR A 76 -2.67 -13.84 1.71
C THR A 76 -3.14 -12.65 2.54
N GLY A 77 -4.45 -12.44 2.66
CA GLY A 77 -5.01 -11.35 3.45
C GLY A 77 -4.64 -11.44 4.93
N LEU A 78 -4.72 -12.65 5.50
CA LEU A 78 -4.35 -12.92 6.88
C LEU A 78 -2.85 -12.70 7.13
N ALA A 79 -1.97 -13.10 6.21
CA ALA A 79 -0.53 -12.87 6.31
C ALA A 79 -0.17 -11.38 6.25
N VAL A 80 -0.82 -10.62 5.35
CA VAL A 80 -0.64 -9.15 5.27
C VAL A 80 -1.14 -8.47 6.54
N TYR A 81 -2.30 -8.87 7.05
CA TYR A 81 -2.84 -8.34 8.30
C TYR A 81 -1.91 -8.64 9.48
N ALA A 82 -1.46 -9.89 9.62
CA ALA A 82 -0.53 -10.30 10.66
C ALA A 82 0.80 -9.54 10.57
N PHE A 83 1.31 -9.30 9.36
CA PHE A 83 2.48 -8.43 9.14
C PHE A 83 2.24 -7.01 9.65
N ILE A 84 1.13 -6.38 9.25
CA ILE A 84 0.80 -5.00 9.67
C ILE A 84 0.66 -4.92 11.19
N TRP A 85 -0.01 -5.90 11.81
CA TRP A 85 -0.16 -5.98 13.26
C TRP A 85 1.19 -6.08 13.96
N TYR A 86 2.05 -6.99 13.51
CA TYR A 86 3.39 -7.18 14.09
C TYR A 86 4.35 -6.03 13.78
N LEU A 87 4.12 -5.31 12.69
CA LEU A 87 4.84 -4.08 12.38
C LEU A 87 4.50 -2.99 13.41
N VAL A 88 3.22 -2.75 13.68
CA VAL A 88 2.77 -1.81 14.72
C VAL A 88 3.33 -2.21 16.08
N TYR A 89 3.29 -3.50 16.41
CA TYR A 89 3.87 -4.03 17.63
C TYR A 89 5.38 -3.81 17.75
N GLY A 90 6.14 -4.16 16.70
CA GLY A 90 7.59 -4.00 16.64
C GLY A 90 8.01 -2.54 16.81
N ILE A 91 7.29 -1.61 16.18
CA ILE A 91 7.48 -0.16 16.36
C ILE A 91 7.19 0.23 17.80
N THR A 92 6.03 -0.16 18.33
CA THR A 92 5.57 0.21 19.67
C THR A 92 6.58 -0.25 20.72
N ILE A 93 7.04 -1.51 20.64
CA ILE A 93 7.99 -2.06 21.62
C ILE A 93 9.41 -1.50 21.46
N SER A 94 9.78 -1.06 20.25
CA SER A 94 11.06 -0.38 20.00
C SER A 94 11.08 1.02 20.61
N ILE A 95 10.01 1.81 20.40
CA ILE A 95 9.87 3.15 20.99
C ILE A 95 9.78 3.05 22.51
N ARG A 96 8.92 2.16 23.02
CA ARG A 96 8.75 1.99 24.47
C ARG A 96 9.98 1.38 25.13
N GLY A 97 10.68 0.49 24.44
CA GLY A 97 11.94 -0.08 24.91
C GLY A 97 13.02 0.97 25.13
N GLN A 98 13.07 2.01 24.29
CA GLN A 98 14.01 3.13 24.47
C GLN A 98 13.63 4.04 25.66
N GLN A 99 12.35 4.11 26.01
CA GLN A 99 11.82 4.93 27.10
C GLN A 99 11.82 4.23 28.47
N ALA A 100 12.06 2.92 28.50
CA ALA A 100 11.99 2.12 29.73
C ALA A 100 13.22 2.34 30.63
N THR A 101 12.98 2.62 31.92
CA THR A 101 14.00 2.71 32.97
C THR A 101 14.49 1.31 33.40
N ASP A 102 15.68 1.24 33.99
CA ASP A 102 16.29 -0.02 34.48
C ASP A 102 15.49 -0.73 35.60
N ALA A 103 14.44 -0.08 36.12
CA ALA A 103 13.49 -0.66 37.07
C ALA A 103 12.59 -1.76 36.47
N GLY A 104 12.45 -1.87 35.14
CA GLY A 104 11.62 -2.88 34.47
C GLY A 104 12.36 -4.18 34.18
N GLN A 105 13.38 -4.14 33.32
CA GLN A 105 14.28 -5.26 33.03
C GLN A 105 15.72 -4.86 33.41
N PRO A 106 16.35 -5.48 34.41
CA PRO A 106 17.63 -5.03 34.96
C PRO A 106 18.80 -5.23 33.98
N ARG A 107 18.57 -5.93 32.85
CA ARG A 107 19.57 -6.15 31.81
C ARG A 107 19.05 -5.68 30.46
N THR A 108 19.72 -4.69 29.90
CA THR A 108 19.52 -4.17 28.53
C THR A 108 19.47 -5.27 27.46
N THR A 109 20.10 -6.42 27.72
CA THR A 109 20.10 -7.60 26.85
C THR A 109 18.73 -8.27 26.69
N GLU A 110 17.91 -8.35 27.74
CA GLU A 110 16.58 -9.00 27.68
C GLU A 110 15.60 -8.14 26.88
N ARG A 111 15.65 -6.82 27.08
CA ARG A 111 14.84 -5.84 26.36
C ARG A 111 15.18 -5.83 24.87
N ASN A 112 16.47 -5.82 24.55
CA ASN A 112 16.94 -5.90 23.18
C ASN A 112 16.57 -7.24 22.54
N ALA A 113 16.51 -8.33 23.31
CA ALA A 113 16.03 -9.63 22.83
C ALA A 113 14.55 -9.58 22.49
N VAL A 114 13.68 -9.01 23.34
CA VAL A 114 12.23 -8.86 23.05
C VAL A 114 12.00 -8.01 21.80
N ILE A 115 12.71 -6.88 21.67
CA ILE A 115 12.64 -6.02 20.48
C ILE A 115 13.11 -6.79 19.24
N GLY A 116 14.27 -7.44 19.32
CA GLY A 116 14.84 -8.22 18.22
C GLY A 116 13.92 -9.36 17.77
N LEU A 117 13.39 -10.13 18.71
CA LEU A 117 12.45 -11.22 18.45
C LEU A 117 11.14 -10.71 17.81
N SER A 118 10.63 -9.56 18.27
CA SER A 118 9.43 -8.95 17.69
C SER A 118 9.65 -8.57 16.22
N TRP A 119 10.79 -7.97 15.90
CA TRP A 119 11.16 -7.65 14.51
C TRP A 119 11.40 -8.89 13.66
N ILE A 120 12.00 -9.94 14.21
CA ILE A 120 12.17 -11.22 13.51
C ILE A 120 10.80 -11.79 13.11
N VAL A 121 9.83 -11.79 14.03
CA VAL A 121 8.46 -12.22 13.75
C VAL A 121 7.80 -11.37 12.66
N THR A 122 7.96 -10.04 12.72
CA THR A 122 7.47 -9.12 11.68
C THR A 122 8.02 -9.47 10.30
N VAL A 123 9.34 -9.72 10.21
CA VAL A 123 10.00 -10.12 8.96
C VAL A 123 9.48 -11.48 8.46
N PHE A 124 9.20 -12.43 9.36
CA PHE A 124 8.61 -13.70 8.96
C PHE A 124 7.21 -13.53 8.37
N PHE A 125 6.33 -12.73 8.99
CA PHE A 125 5.02 -12.45 8.42
C PHE A 125 5.12 -11.70 7.09
N LEU A 126 6.08 -10.79 6.95
CA LEU A 126 6.37 -10.12 5.68
C LEU A 126 6.81 -11.13 4.61
N ALA A 127 7.73 -12.02 4.92
CA ALA A 127 8.21 -13.06 4.00
C ALA A 127 7.08 -13.99 3.57
N ILE A 128 6.18 -14.36 4.49
CA ILE A 128 4.98 -15.13 4.17
C ILE A 128 4.06 -14.32 3.26
N ALA A 129 3.80 -13.05 3.55
CA ALA A 129 2.97 -12.20 2.70
C ALA A 129 3.56 -12.07 1.29
N ILE A 130 4.86 -11.80 1.18
CA ILE A 130 5.57 -11.70 -0.11
C ILE A 130 5.52 -13.02 -0.87
N THR A 131 5.81 -14.15 -0.22
CA THR A 131 5.74 -15.46 -0.89
C THR A 131 4.30 -15.82 -1.29
N SER A 132 3.29 -15.46 -0.50
CA SER A 132 1.86 -15.61 -0.85
C SER A 132 1.51 -14.84 -2.11
N ILE A 133 1.93 -13.57 -2.17
CA ILE A 133 1.70 -12.68 -3.30
C ILE A 133 2.47 -13.22 -4.52
N PHE A 134 3.74 -13.57 -4.35
CA PHE A 134 4.58 -14.08 -5.42
C PHE A 134 4.02 -15.38 -6.00
N ASP A 135 3.62 -16.34 -5.18
CA ASP A 135 3.04 -17.62 -5.63
C ASP A 135 1.72 -17.38 -6.39
N LYS A 136 0.86 -16.49 -5.89
CA LYS A 136 -0.39 -16.10 -6.55
C LYS A 136 -0.18 -15.39 -7.90
N HIS A 137 0.89 -14.60 -8.04
CA HIS A 137 1.12 -13.75 -9.20
C HIS A 137 2.09 -14.35 -10.23
N VAL A 138 3.08 -15.14 -9.81
CA VAL A 138 4.16 -15.67 -10.66
C VAL A 138 3.93 -17.12 -11.05
N ASN A 139 3.45 -17.98 -10.15
CA ASN A 139 3.25 -19.41 -10.46
C ASN A 139 1.96 -19.71 -11.23
N ARG A 140 1.15 -18.70 -11.55
CA ARG A 140 0.03 -18.81 -12.51
C ARG A 140 0.44 -18.62 -13.97
N ILE A 141 1.74 -18.58 -14.28
CA ILE A 141 2.20 -18.80 -15.65
C ILE A 141 1.97 -20.30 -15.94
N PRO A 142 1.05 -20.68 -16.86
CA PRO A 142 0.90 -22.08 -17.22
C PRO A 142 2.23 -22.55 -17.82
N VAL A 143 2.94 -23.42 -17.08
CA VAL A 143 4.04 -24.18 -17.65
C VAL A 143 3.41 -25.08 -18.71
N ALA A 144 3.54 -24.66 -19.96
CA ALA A 144 3.18 -25.48 -21.10
C ALA A 144 4.09 -26.71 -21.11
N GLY A 145 3.58 -27.84 -20.63
CA GLY A 145 4.17 -29.15 -20.90
C GLY A 145 4.24 -30.09 -19.70
N GLY A 146 3.19 -30.89 -19.51
CA GLY A 146 3.19 -32.06 -18.65
C GLY A 146 1.98 -32.94 -18.96
N LYS A 147 2.19 -34.01 -19.71
CA LYS A 147 1.18 -34.89 -20.30
C LYS A 147 0.29 -35.58 -19.25
N SER A 148 -1.01 -35.59 -19.49
CA SER A 148 -1.90 -36.74 -19.19
C SER A 148 -3.08 -36.82 -20.17
N PHE A 149 -2.78 -36.70 -21.47
CA PHE A 149 -3.69 -37.15 -22.52
C PHE A 149 -3.32 -38.59 -22.89
N LEU A 150 -3.74 -39.54 -22.05
CA LEU A 150 -3.74 -40.96 -22.41
C LEU A 150 -5.09 -41.57 -22.04
N LEU A 151 -5.66 -42.21 -23.07
CA LEU A 151 -6.72 -43.23 -23.04
C LEU A 151 -8.18 -42.76 -22.90
N ARG A 152 -8.73 -42.31 -24.02
CA ARG A 152 -10.04 -42.85 -24.48
C ARG A 152 -10.07 -42.99 -25.99
N LYS A 153 -9.35 -44.01 -26.49
CA LYS A 153 -9.56 -44.57 -27.82
C LYS A 153 -10.70 -45.59 -27.69
N ARG A 154 -11.91 -45.23 -28.13
CA ARG A 154 -12.96 -46.21 -28.41
C ARG A 154 -13.17 -46.23 -29.92
N VAL A 155 -12.71 -47.31 -30.54
CA VAL A 155 -12.98 -47.68 -31.92
C VAL A 155 -14.19 -48.62 -31.91
N SER A 156 -15.19 -48.31 -32.74
CA SER A 156 -16.13 -49.25 -33.38
C SER A 156 -16.89 -48.45 -34.45
N GLY A 157 -16.51 -48.52 -35.74
CA GLY A 157 -17.20 -49.28 -36.81
C GLY A 157 -18.35 -48.44 -37.41
N THR A 158 -18.56 -48.20 -38.70
CA THR A 158 -18.20 -48.84 -39.99
C THR A 158 -18.57 -47.85 -41.15
N PRO A 159 -18.43 -48.16 -42.48
CA PRO A 159 -17.90 -47.23 -43.49
C PRO A 159 -18.87 -46.76 -44.60
N SER A 160 -18.53 -45.66 -45.30
CA SER A 160 -18.73 -45.36 -46.75
C SER A 160 -18.48 -43.85 -46.93
N THR A 161 -17.64 -43.31 -47.83
CA THR A 161 -17.68 -43.32 -49.31
C THR A 161 -16.43 -42.53 -49.80
N PRO A 162 -15.83 -42.78 -50.99
CA PRO A 162 -14.59 -42.14 -51.41
C PRO A 162 -14.84 -40.84 -52.19
N GLY A 163 -14.11 -39.78 -51.85
CA GLY A 163 -14.19 -38.49 -52.53
C GLY A 163 -12.89 -37.71 -52.45
N LYS A 164 -12.14 -37.78 -53.55
CA LYS A 164 -11.02 -36.93 -54.00
C LYS A 164 -10.83 -35.59 -53.25
N SER A 165 -9.61 -35.29 -52.85
CA SER A 165 -8.73 -34.34 -53.56
C SER A 165 -7.49 -33.98 -52.74
N SER A 166 -6.39 -33.92 -53.47
CA SER A 166 -5.05 -33.46 -53.12
C SER A 166 -5.02 -32.01 -52.63
N GLU A 167 -4.24 -31.72 -51.58
CA GLU A 167 -3.38 -30.52 -51.48
C GLU A 167 -2.43 -30.58 -50.25
N PRO A 168 -1.28 -29.87 -50.28
CA PRO A 168 -0.03 -30.34 -49.66
C PRO A 168 0.21 -29.88 -48.21
N GLU A 169 0.94 -30.73 -47.50
CA GLU A 169 1.59 -30.49 -46.21
C GLU A 169 2.46 -29.22 -46.20
N THR A 170 1.89 -28.06 -45.87
CA THR A 170 2.68 -26.84 -45.57
C THR A 170 2.21 -26.07 -44.33
N SER A 171 1.30 -26.65 -43.53
CA SER A 171 0.77 -25.99 -42.32
C SER A 171 1.58 -26.23 -41.03
N GLY A 172 2.46 -27.24 -41.01
CA GLY A 172 3.28 -27.59 -39.84
C GLY A 172 4.49 -26.66 -39.63
N ALA A 173 5.22 -26.31 -40.69
CA ALA A 173 6.45 -25.53 -40.59
C ALA A 173 6.21 -24.02 -40.30
N ARG A 174 5.07 -23.47 -40.73
CA ARG A 174 4.69 -22.06 -40.45
C ARG A 174 4.24 -21.86 -39.00
N ARG A 175 3.65 -22.87 -38.35
CA ARG A 175 3.30 -22.83 -36.92
C ARG A 175 4.49 -23.05 -35.98
N ALA A 176 5.54 -23.73 -36.45
CA ALA A 176 6.79 -23.84 -35.70
C ALA A 176 7.60 -22.53 -35.74
N ARG A 177 7.67 -21.84 -36.90
CA ARG A 177 8.36 -20.54 -37.01
C ARG A 177 7.66 -19.37 -36.30
N SER A 178 6.35 -19.45 -36.03
CA SER A 178 5.66 -18.42 -35.22
C SER A 178 5.81 -18.59 -33.71
N ARG A 179 6.27 -19.75 -33.22
CA ARG A 179 6.49 -20.01 -31.80
C ARG A 179 7.92 -19.74 -31.30
N VAL A 180 8.89 -19.67 -32.20
CA VAL A 180 10.31 -19.43 -31.82
C VAL A 180 10.67 -17.94 -31.71
N LYS A 181 9.76 -17.01 -32.06
CA LYS A 181 9.96 -15.55 -31.92
C LYS A 181 9.62 -14.98 -30.53
N SER A 182 9.41 -15.82 -29.50
CA SER A 182 8.90 -15.36 -28.19
C SER A 182 9.90 -15.44 -27.03
N TYR A 183 11.20 -15.55 -27.29
CA TYR A 183 12.22 -15.49 -26.23
C TYR A 183 12.89 -14.12 -26.07
N SER A 184 12.52 -13.12 -26.89
CA SER A 184 12.96 -11.72 -26.74
C SER A 184 11.83 -10.74 -26.37
N ARG A 185 10.75 -11.24 -25.75
CA ARG A 185 9.71 -10.36 -25.23
C ARG A 185 10.22 -9.76 -23.92
N GLY A 186 10.60 -8.49 -23.96
CA GLY A 186 10.87 -7.69 -22.77
C GLY A 186 9.69 -7.71 -21.78
N LEU A 187 9.94 -7.22 -20.57
CA LEU A 187 8.95 -7.17 -19.49
C LEU A 187 7.62 -6.58 -19.96
N SER A 188 6.51 -7.23 -19.59
CA SER A 188 5.18 -6.72 -19.90
C SER A 188 4.85 -5.48 -19.06
N LEU A 189 3.92 -4.64 -19.52
CA LEU A 189 3.61 -3.37 -18.86
C LEU A 189 3.10 -3.56 -17.42
N ASP A 190 2.32 -4.61 -17.17
CA ASP A 190 1.86 -5.03 -15.84
C ASP A 190 3.05 -5.42 -14.93
N GLN A 191 4.03 -6.16 -15.46
CA GLN A 191 5.26 -6.47 -14.72
C GLN A 191 6.06 -5.21 -14.39
N LEU A 192 6.16 -4.27 -15.33
CA LEU A 192 6.86 -2.99 -15.10
C LEU A 192 6.18 -2.16 -14.01
N TYR A 193 4.85 -2.08 -13.99
CA TYR A 193 4.12 -1.43 -12.90
C TYR A 193 4.32 -2.14 -11.56
N MET A 194 4.31 -3.47 -11.54
CA MET A 194 4.58 -4.25 -10.33
C MET A 194 5.97 -3.99 -9.78
N PHE A 195 7.02 -4.04 -10.62
CA PHE A 195 8.39 -3.75 -10.20
C PHE A 195 8.56 -2.32 -9.71
N GLN A 196 7.94 -1.34 -10.38
CA GLN A 196 7.98 0.05 -9.93
C GLN A 196 7.29 0.21 -8.57
N GLY A 197 6.11 -0.38 -8.39
CA GLY A 197 5.38 -0.38 -7.12
C GLY A 197 6.20 -1.00 -5.99
N LEU A 198 6.82 -2.16 -6.22
CA LEU A 198 7.74 -2.79 -5.26
C LEU A 198 8.97 -1.93 -4.96
N GLY A 199 9.52 -1.23 -5.96
CA GLY A 199 10.61 -0.28 -5.75
C GLY A 199 10.26 0.83 -4.76
N TYR A 200 9.04 1.39 -4.88
CA TYR A 200 8.54 2.38 -3.92
C TYR A 200 8.25 1.77 -2.54
N VAL A 201 7.81 0.51 -2.46
CA VAL A 201 7.71 -0.21 -1.18
C VAL A 201 9.08 -0.40 -0.54
N LEU A 202 10.11 -0.73 -1.30
CA LEU A 202 11.46 -0.86 -0.74
C LEU A 202 12.02 0.50 -0.29
N ALA A 203 11.71 1.57 -1.01
CA ALA A 203 12.13 2.93 -0.66
C ALA A 203 11.41 3.50 0.57
N LEU A 204 10.16 3.10 0.83
CA LEU A 204 9.41 3.58 2.00
C LEU A 204 9.95 3.02 3.32
N LEU A 205 10.44 1.78 3.34
CA LEU A 205 10.92 1.11 4.57
C LEU A 205 12.01 1.90 5.31
N PRO A 206 13.14 2.29 4.68
CA PRO A 206 14.17 3.06 5.38
C PRO A 206 13.67 4.44 5.80
N ALA A 207 12.85 5.11 4.98
CA ALA A 207 12.28 6.42 5.31
C ALA A 207 11.33 6.38 6.52
N ALA A 208 10.54 5.30 6.65
CA ALA A 208 9.60 5.11 7.76
C ALA A 208 10.28 4.62 9.04
N PHE A 209 11.22 3.67 8.94
CA PHE A 209 11.76 2.94 10.10
C PHE A 209 13.17 3.34 10.53
N ALA A 210 13.94 3.93 9.63
CA ALA A 210 15.28 4.42 9.92
C ALA A 210 15.48 5.85 9.37
N PRO A 211 14.60 6.81 9.70
CA PRO A 211 14.62 8.11 9.08
C PRO A 211 15.94 8.87 9.31
N MET A 212 16.54 8.79 10.50
CA MET A 212 17.81 9.47 10.77
C MET A 212 18.96 8.92 9.90
N ARG A 213 19.06 7.59 9.80
CA ARG A 213 20.07 6.96 8.91
C ARG A 213 19.79 7.27 7.45
N THR A 214 18.52 7.30 7.07
CA THR A 214 18.09 7.68 5.72
C THR A 214 18.44 9.14 5.42
N ALA A 215 18.28 10.05 6.38
CA ALA A 215 18.68 11.45 6.24
C ALA A 215 20.19 11.58 6.01
N VAL A 216 21.02 10.89 6.81
CA VAL A 216 22.48 10.89 6.62
C VAL A 216 22.87 10.28 5.28
N LEU A 217 22.23 9.18 4.86
CA LEU A 217 22.48 8.56 3.55
C LEU A 217 22.15 9.53 2.41
N LEU A 218 21.02 10.23 2.50
CA LEU A 218 20.51 11.10 1.44
C LEU A 218 21.20 12.46 1.40
N TYR A 219 21.49 13.06 2.55
CA TYR A 219 21.93 14.46 2.68
C TYR A 219 23.35 14.63 3.26
N GLY A 220 23.96 13.55 3.78
CA GLY A 220 25.32 13.58 4.31
C GLY A 220 25.46 14.53 5.49
N SER A 221 26.50 15.37 5.49
CA SER A 221 26.76 16.36 6.54
C SER A 221 25.65 17.40 6.69
N LEU A 222 24.77 17.58 5.70
CA LEU A 222 23.61 18.47 5.84
C LEU A 222 22.50 17.90 6.73
N ALA A 223 22.53 16.60 7.02
CA ALA A 223 21.67 15.97 8.01
C ALA A 223 22.27 15.97 9.42
N GLU A 224 23.50 16.46 9.62
CA GLU A 224 24.15 16.48 10.93
C GLU A 224 24.03 17.86 11.61
N PRO A 225 23.63 17.92 12.89
CA PRO A 225 23.16 16.80 13.72
C PRO A 225 21.79 16.28 13.26
N THR A 226 21.57 14.96 13.39
CA THR A 226 20.28 14.36 13.03
C THR A 226 19.23 14.71 14.08
N GLU A 227 18.24 15.50 13.67
CA GLU A 227 17.15 15.93 14.56
C GLU A 227 15.83 15.20 14.31
N ASP A 228 14.94 15.21 15.31
CA ASP A 228 13.56 14.67 15.27
C ASP A 228 12.76 15.13 14.05
N GLN A 229 13.05 16.32 13.51
CA GLN A 229 12.39 16.82 12.31
C GLN A 229 12.69 15.97 11.05
N HIS A 230 13.85 15.30 10.99
CA HIS A 230 14.11 14.31 9.94
C HIS A 230 13.21 13.08 10.10
N ALA A 231 12.95 12.63 11.34
CA ALA A 231 12.00 11.56 11.60
C ALA A 231 10.60 11.92 11.12
N HIS A 232 10.11 13.11 11.46
CA HIS A 232 8.81 13.59 11.02
C HIS A 232 8.72 13.72 9.50
N THR A 233 9.66 14.43 8.87
CA THR A 233 9.58 14.75 7.44
C THR A 233 9.82 13.54 6.53
N LEU A 234 10.73 12.62 6.90
CA LEU A 234 10.93 11.37 6.16
C LEU A 234 9.82 10.35 6.41
N GLY A 235 9.26 10.31 7.62
CA GLY A 235 8.06 9.55 7.92
C GLY A 235 6.89 10.00 7.04
N LEU A 236 6.67 11.31 6.91
CA LEU A 236 5.67 11.88 5.99
C LEU A 236 6.00 11.60 4.52
N LEU A 237 7.26 11.66 4.10
CA LEU A 237 7.64 11.28 2.74
C LEU A 237 7.30 9.81 2.43
N SER A 238 7.46 8.92 3.42
CA SER A 238 7.15 7.50 3.26
C SER A 238 5.67 7.24 2.96
N THR A 239 4.76 8.09 3.46
CA THR A 239 3.32 8.00 3.12
C THR A 239 3.07 8.33 1.65
N GLY A 240 3.83 9.28 1.09
CA GLY A 240 3.82 9.56 -0.35
C GLY A 240 4.28 8.36 -1.18
N PHE A 241 5.36 7.68 -0.77
CA PHE A 241 5.82 6.46 -1.45
C PHE A 241 4.80 5.32 -1.37
N LEU A 242 4.10 5.17 -0.25
CA LEU A 242 3.00 4.20 -0.11
C LEU A 242 1.87 4.48 -1.12
N LEU A 243 1.47 5.75 -1.27
CA LEU A 243 0.44 6.12 -2.25
C LEU A 243 0.87 5.77 -3.68
N ILE A 244 2.13 6.06 -4.04
CA ILE A 244 2.67 5.72 -5.37
C ILE A 244 2.65 4.20 -5.60
N ALA A 245 3.06 3.42 -4.61
CA ALA A 245 3.03 1.96 -4.70
C ALA A 245 1.60 1.43 -4.93
N CYS A 246 0.63 1.92 -4.17
CA CYS A 246 -0.78 1.56 -4.33
C CYS A 246 -1.34 1.97 -5.70
N ILE A 247 -0.95 3.14 -6.23
CA ILE A 247 -1.31 3.53 -7.59
C ILE A 247 -0.72 2.54 -8.60
N PHE A 248 0.56 2.18 -8.49
CA PHE A 248 1.18 1.22 -9.41
C PHE A 248 0.54 -0.16 -9.36
N PHE A 249 0.23 -0.69 -8.18
CA PHE A 249 -0.52 -1.95 -8.06
C PHE A 249 -1.93 -1.84 -8.64
N THR A 250 -2.56 -0.67 -8.53
CA THR A 250 -3.87 -0.41 -9.17
C THR A 250 -3.76 -0.36 -10.69
N LEU A 251 -2.70 0.23 -11.23
CA LEU A 251 -2.42 0.28 -12.66
C LEU A 251 -2.07 -1.10 -13.22
N GLU A 252 -1.28 -1.89 -12.50
CA GLU A 252 -0.95 -3.28 -12.80
C GLU A 252 -2.22 -4.13 -12.93
N GLU A 253 -3.04 -4.15 -11.88
CA GLU A 253 -4.30 -4.89 -11.85
C GLU A 253 -5.25 -4.43 -12.98
N GLY A 254 -5.27 -3.13 -13.25
CA GLY A 254 -5.99 -2.52 -14.36
C GLY A 254 -5.55 -3.04 -15.73
N THR A 255 -4.24 -3.11 -15.96
CA THR A 255 -3.67 -3.65 -17.20
C THR A 255 -3.87 -5.15 -17.33
N ARG A 256 -3.71 -5.91 -16.23
CA ARG A 256 -3.85 -7.36 -16.19
C ARG A 256 -5.27 -7.81 -16.56
N ARG A 257 -6.27 -7.11 -16.04
CA ARG A 257 -7.69 -7.38 -16.34
C ARG A 257 -8.15 -6.88 -17.71
N ARG A 258 -7.25 -6.29 -18.51
CA ARG A 258 -7.55 -5.67 -19.82
C ARG A 258 -8.74 -4.71 -19.75
N VAL A 259 -8.90 -4.02 -18.63
CA VAL A 259 -9.90 -2.96 -18.51
C VAL A 259 -9.37 -1.81 -19.34
N ASN A 260 -9.73 -1.79 -20.63
CA ASN A 260 -9.29 -0.79 -21.59
C ASN A 260 -9.44 0.61 -20.99
N ALA A 261 -8.33 1.35 -20.88
CA ALA A 261 -8.25 2.81 -20.82
C ALA A 261 -9.39 3.50 -20.05
N ALA A 262 -9.73 3.03 -18.84
CA ALA A 262 -10.76 3.69 -18.05
C ALA A 262 -10.26 5.11 -17.69
N PRO A 263 -11.08 6.18 -17.83
CA PRO A 263 -10.67 7.56 -17.55
C PRO A 263 -10.00 7.74 -16.18
N GLY A 264 -10.42 6.98 -15.17
CA GLY A 264 -9.79 6.98 -13.86
C GLY A 264 -8.33 6.47 -13.85
N GLN A 265 -7.96 5.50 -14.67
CA GLN A 265 -6.56 5.04 -14.75
C GLN A 265 -5.64 6.09 -15.39
N GLU A 266 -6.16 6.88 -16.33
CA GLU A 266 -5.41 8.02 -16.90
C GLU A 266 -5.14 9.05 -15.81
N LEU A 267 -6.14 9.36 -14.97
CA LEU A 267 -5.98 10.28 -13.84
C LEU A 267 -4.90 9.85 -12.84
N LEU A 268 -4.86 8.55 -12.49
CA LEU A 268 -3.84 8.01 -11.60
C LEU A 268 -2.43 8.10 -12.21
N ARG A 269 -2.30 7.83 -13.51
CA ARG A 269 -1.02 7.96 -14.24
C ARG A 269 -0.56 9.41 -14.28
N ASP A 270 -1.47 10.33 -14.59
CA ASP A 270 -1.19 11.77 -14.68
C ASP A 270 -0.77 12.31 -13.30
N GLY A 271 -1.41 11.85 -12.22
CA GLY A 271 -1.02 12.18 -10.85
C GLY A 271 0.41 11.75 -10.51
N VAL A 272 0.79 10.50 -10.79
CA VAL A 272 2.16 10.01 -10.54
C VAL A 272 3.18 10.67 -11.48
N LEU A 273 2.81 10.93 -12.74
CA LEU A 273 3.67 11.64 -13.69
C LEU A 273 3.93 13.08 -13.22
N ALA A 274 2.89 13.79 -12.77
CA ALA A 274 3.02 15.13 -12.23
C ALA A 274 3.88 15.15 -10.96
N PHE A 275 3.64 14.23 -10.02
CA PHE A 275 4.48 14.05 -8.85
C PHE A 275 5.94 13.87 -9.25
N THR A 276 6.24 12.83 -10.05
CA THR A 276 7.62 12.47 -10.38
C THR A 276 8.34 13.52 -11.21
N ALA A 277 7.65 14.23 -12.11
CA ALA A 277 8.23 15.35 -12.85
C ALA A 277 8.57 16.54 -11.95
N LEU A 278 7.66 16.93 -11.04
CA LEU A 278 7.89 18.03 -10.09
C LEU A 278 8.96 17.65 -9.06
N SER A 279 8.96 16.41 -8.59
CA SER A 279 10.00 15.84 -7.75
C SER A 279 11.34 15.89 -8.47
N PHE A 280 11.43 15.41 -9.71
CA PHE A 280 12.66 15.43 -10.52
C PHE A 280 13.22 16.83 -10.67
N LEU A 281 12.37 17.79 -11.04
CA LEU A 281 12.77 19.19 -11.10
C LEU A 281 13.24 19.73 -9.75
N SER A 282 12.53 19.40 -8.66
CA SER A 282 12.93 19.80 -7.31
C SER A 282 14.28 19.21 -6.90
N HIS A 283 14.60 17.97 -7.29
CA HIS A 283 15.89 17.35 -6.99
C HIS A 283 17.00 17.97 -7.84
N LEU A 284 16.75 18.23 -9.13
CA LEU A 284 17.69 18.92 -10.01
C LEU A 284 18.05 20.33 -9.51
N LEU A 285 17.07 21.08 -9.01
CA LEU A 285 17.31 22.42 -8.45
C LEU A 285 18.04 22.39 -7.11
N ASN A 286 18.10 21.23 -6.44
CA ASN A 286 18.71 21.08 -5.12
C ASN A 286 19.76 19.96 -5.10
N VAL A 287 20.44 19.68 -6.22
CA VAL A 287 21.44 18.59 -6.30
C VAL A 287 22.51 18.73 -5.22
N GLY A 288 22.96 19.95 -4.94
CA GLY A 288 23.95 20.22 -3.90
C GLY A 288 23.47 19.96 -2.46
N ALA A 289 22.19 19.65 -2.25
CA ALA A 289 21.68 19.25 -0.94
C ALA A 289 21.78 17.74 -0.68
N PHE A 290 22.06 16.93 -1.71
CA PHE A 290 22.13 15.47 -1.60
C PHE A 290 23.57 14.98 -1.60
N THR A 291 23.79 13.81 -0.99
CA THR A 291 24.98 13.00 -1.30
C THR A 291 24.93 12.58 -2.77
N VAL A 292 26.10 12.31 -3.38
CA VAL A 292 26.18 11.86 -4.78
C VAL A 292 25.32 10.61 -5.00
N LEU A 293 25.40 9.64 -4.08
CA LEU A 293 24.63 8.39 -4.17
C LEU A 293 23.12 8.63 -3.97
N GLY A 294 22.74 9.42 -2.96
CA GLY A 294 21.34 9.73 -2.68
C GLY A 294 20.68 10.50 -3.83
N GLY A 295 21.36 11.52 -4.36
CA GLY A 295 20.90 12.30 -5.50
C GLY A 295 20.73 11.44 -6.75
N LEU A 296 21.73 10.61 -7.08
CA LEU A 296 21.66 9.71 -8.22
C LEU A 296 20.51 8.70 -8.10
N ALA A 297 20.36 8.07 -6.92
CA ALA A 297 19.29 7.11 -6.68
C ALA A 297 17.89 7.73 -6.85
N MET A 298 17.66 8.93 -6.30
CA MET A 298 16.37 9.61 -6.42
C MET A 298 16.07 10.06 -7.86
N LEU A 299 17.07 10.60 -8.56
CA LEU A 299 16.92 11.00 -9.96
C LEU A 299 16.64 9.79 -10.87
N LEU A 300 17.32 8.67 -10.68
CA LEU A 300 17.09 7.44 -11.45
C LEU A 300 15.70 6.84 -11.16
N ALA A 301 15.26 6.84 -9.89
CA ALA A 301 13.92 6.36 -9.51
C ALA A 301 12.80 7.21 -10.14
N GLN A 302 12.97 8.53 -10.18
CA GLN A 302 12.01 9.44 -10.81
C GLN A 302 12.07 9.34 -12.34
N LEU A 303 13.26 9.29 -12.94
CA LEU A 303 13.43 9.16 -14.38
C LEU A 303 12.85 7.85 -14.91
N SER A 304 13.11 6.72 -14.24
CA SER A 304 12.51 5.42 -14.62
C SER A 304 10.99 5.46 -14.57
N THR A 305 10.41 6.09 -13.54
CA THR A 305 8.95 6.30 -13.44
C THR A 305 8.42 7.16 -14.59
N ILE A 306 9.06 8.28 -14.88
CA ILE A 306 8.68 9.19 -15.97
C ILE A 306 8.72 8.43 -17.30
N LEU A 307 9.81 7.71 -17.59
CA LEU A 307 9.96 6.94 -18.83
C LEU A 307 8.89 5.83 -18.96
N LEU A 308 8.57 5.14 -17.86
CA LEU A 308 7.52 4.13 -17.83
C LEU A 308 6.13 4.73 -18.12
N LEU A 309 5.77 5.81 -17.44
CA LEU A 309 4.47 6.44 -17.61
C LEU A 309 4.35 7.12 -18.98
N TRP A 310 5.40 7.80 -19.42
CA TRP A 310 5.47 8.49 -20.71
C TRP A 310 5.38 7.52 -21.90
N SER A 311 6.10 6.39 -21.85
CA SER A 311 6.01 5.36 -22.89
C SER A 311 4.60 4.77 -22.98
N SER A 312 3.93 4.59 -21.84
CA SER A 312 2.53 4.12 -21.80
C SER A 312 1.52 5.16 -22.31
N ALA A 313 1.84 6.46 -22.21
CA ALA A 313 1.00 7.57 -22.64
C ALA A 313 1.15 7.89 -24.14
N ARG A 314 2.37 7.76 -24.70
CA ARG A 314 2.65 8.03 -26.13
C ARG A 314 1.80 7.21 -27.08
N ALA A 315 1.35 6.02 -26.68
CA ALA A 315 0.42 5.20 -27.47
C ALA A 315 -0.96 5.87 -27.70
N LYS A 316 -1.28 6.97 -27.02
CA LYS A 316 -2.61 7.60 -26.99
C LYS A 316 -2.60 9.12 -27.14
N LEU A 317 -1.49 9.72 -27.56
CA LEU A 317 -1.39 11.19 -27.70
C LEU A 317 -2.47 11.72 -28.66
N PRO A 318 -3.25 12.74 -28.25
CA PRO A 318 -4.19 13.39 -29.14
C PRO A 318 -3.44 14.05 -30.31
N ARG A 319 -4.01 13.96 -31.51
CA ARG A 319 -3.41 14.48 -32.75
C ARG A 319 -3.25 16.01 -32.78
N SER A 320 -3.82 16.74 -31.82
CA SER A 320 -3.68 18.19 -31.71
C SER A 320 -3.71 18.69 -30.26
N ALA A 321 -3.03 19.82 -30.00
CA ALA A 321 -2.99 20.49 -28.70
C ALA A 321 -4.39 20.95 -28.25
N SER A 322 -5.22 21.44 -29.18
CA SER A 322 -6.58 21.87 -28.88
C SER A 322 -7.54 20.72 -28.55
N ALA A 323 -7.26 19.50 -29.03
CA ALA A 323 -7.98 18.30 -28.62
C ALA A 323 -7.54 17.83 -27.23
N ALA A 324 -6.25 17.97 -26.90
CA ALA A 324 -5.73 17.70 -25.55
C ALA A 324 -6.37 18.63 -24.51
N GLU A 325 -6.41 19.94 -24.79
CA GLU A 325 -6.98 20.95 -23.91
C GLU A 325 -8.49 20.74 -23.68
N ARG A 326 -9.25 20.44 -24.74
CA ARG A 326 -10.68 20.14 -24.63
C ARG A 326 -10.94 18.88 -23.81
N ARG A 327 -10.13 17.83 -24.01
CA ARG A 327 -10.23 16.58 -23.24
C ARG A 327 -9.87 16.82 -21.76
N ALA A 328 -8.84 17.61 -21.49
CA ALA A 328 -8.45 17.99 -20.13
C ALA A 328 -9.54 18.80 -19.43
N ARG A 329 -10.11 19.82 -20.08
CA ARG A 329 -11.21 20.62 -19.54
C ARG A 329 -12.48 19.80 -19.31
N ALA A 330 -12.84 18.92 -20.25
CA ALA A 330 -14.00 18.04 -20.10
C ALA A 330 -13.80 17.06 -18.93
N GLY A 331 -12.60 16.46 -18.83
CA GLY A 331 -12.24 15.57 -17.74
C GLY A 331 -12.25 16.26 -16.38
N ALA A 332 -11.67 17.46 -16.28
CA ALA A 332 -11.67 18.26 -15.05
C ALA A 332 -13.09 18.66 -14.63
N ARG A 333 -13.91 19.15 -15.58
CA ARG A 333 -15.32 19.47 -15.31
C ARG A 333 -16.09 18.26 -14.84
N GLN A 334 -15.92 17.11 -15.48
CA GLN A 334 -16.59 15.87 -15.10
C GLN A 334 -16.13 15.38 -13.72
N ALA A 335 -14.83 15.42 -13.44
CA ALA A 335 -14.26 15.03 -12.16
C ALA A 335 -14.70 15.94 -11.01
N MET A 336 -15.03 17.22 -11.29
CA MET A 336 -15.47 18.20 -10.28
C MET A 336 -16.99 18.33 -10.17
N ARG A 337 -17.80 17.58 -10.94
CA ARG A 337 -19.26 17.58 -10.78
C ARG A 337 -19.65 17.15 -9.37
N LEU A 338 -20.67 17.76 -8.79
CA LEU A 338 -21.16 17.32 -7.49
C LEU A 338 -21.64 15.86 -7.57
N PRO A 339 -21.27 15.00 -6.60
CA PRO A 339 -21.76 13.63 -6.53
C PRO A 339 -23.27 13.63 -6.37
N HIS A 340 -23.96 12.78 -7.12
CA HIS A 340 -25.39 12.60 -6.93
C HIS A 340 -25.60 11.41 -5.99
N GLY A 341 -26.16 11.65 -4.80
CA GLY A 341 -26.60 10.59 -3.88
C GLY A 341 -25.52 9.85 -3.06
N SER A 342 -24.22 10.04 -3.30
CA SER A 342 -23.15 9.35 -2.53
C SER A 342 -22.47 10.27 -1.52
N ILE A 343 -22.69 10.04 -0.21
CA ILE A 343 -21.99 10.77 0.88
C ILE A 343 -20.47 10.57 0.76
N LEU A 344 -20.03 9.33 0.54
CA LEU A 344 -18.60 9.03 0.33
C LEU A 344 -18.03 9.77 -0.88
N GLY A 345 -18.79 9.87 -1.98
CA GLY A 345 -18.39 10.68 -3.13
C GLY A 345 -18.13 12.15 -2.76
N HIS A 346 -18.93 12.73 -1.88
CA HIS A 346 -18.74 14.11 -1.41
C HIS A 346 -17.49 14.27 -0.57
N ILE A 347 -17.23 13.31 0.33
CA ILE A 347 -16.04 13.35 1.18
C ILE A 347 -14.77 13.18 0.33
N TYR A 348 -14.77 12.25 -0.64
CA TYR A 348 -13.66 12.13 -1.60
C TYR A 348 -13.46 13.40 -2.43
N LEU A 349 -14.53 14.06 -2.87
CA LEU A 349 -14.41 15.35 -3.55
C LEU A 349 -13.80 16.42 -2.63
N GLY A 350 -14.22 16.49 -1.37
CA GLY A 350 -13.63 17.36 -0.36
C GLY A 350 -12.14 17.12 -0.18
N LEU A 351 -11.73 15.86 -0.06
CA LEU A 351 -10.31 15.47 0.02
C LEU A 351 -9.53 15.85 -1.25
N ALA A 352 -10.14 15.72 -2.43
CA ALA A 352 -9.54 16.11 -3.71
C ALA A 352 -9.32 17.61 -3.85
N ILE A 353 -10.06 18.45 -3.10
CA ILE A 353 -9.91 19.91 -3.09
C ILE A 353 -8.97 20.35 -1.97
N ALA A 354 -9.15 19.82 -0.76
CA ALA A 354 -8.36 20.21 0.41
C ALA A 354 -6.90 19.79 0.29
N SER A 355 -6.62 18.60 -0.25
CA SER A 355 -5.25 18.07 -0.32
C SER A 355 -4.33 18.88 -1.24
N PRO A 356 -4.77 19.32 -2.45
CA PRO A 356 -4.00 20.27 -3.25
C PRO A 356 -3.70 21.59 -2.59
N LEU A 357 -4.66 22.19 -1.87
CA LEU A 357 -4.44 23.48 -1.20
C LEU A 357 -3.34 23.35 -0.13
N LEU A 358 -3.40 22.30 0.68
CA LEU A 358 -2.40 22.01 1.71
C LEU A 358 -1.06 21.54 1.11
N GLY A 359 -1.11 20.75 0.03
CA GLY A 359 0.07 20.23 -0.65
C GLY A 359 0.86 21.31 -1.38
N VAL A 360 0.17 22.22 -2.09
CA VAL A 360 0.80 23.35 -2.80
C VAL A 360 1.44 24.31 -1.81
N THR A 361 0.79 24.60 -0.67
CA THR A 361 1.38 25.43 0.38
C THR A 361 2.64 24.79 0.96
N ALA A 362 2.61 23.48 1.23
CA ALA A 362 3.80 22.73 1.66
C ALA A 362 4.91 22.69 0.59
N ALA A 363 4.56 22.62 -0.68
CA ALA A 363 5.52 22.50 -1.77
C ALA A 363 6.17 23.84 -2.19
N LEU A 364 5.41 24.94 -2.18
CA LEU A 364 5.88 26.27 -2.59
C LEU A 364 6.44 27.08 -1.43
N LEU A 365 5.89 26.91 -0.23
CA LEU A 365 6.28 27.65 0.97
C LEU A 365 6.72 26.68 2.08
N PRO A 366 7.73 25.82 1.85
CA PRO A 366 8.06 24.73 2.78
C PRO A 366 8.49 25.24 4.15
N LYS A 367 9.24 26.36 4.22
CA LYS A 367 9.65 26.95 5.50
C LYS A 367 8.44 27.45 6.31
N LEU A 368 7.56 28.23 5.68
CA LEU A 368 6.41 28.81 6.36
C LEU A 368 5.39 27.74 6.79
N SER A 369 5.05 26.82 5.88
CA SER A 369 4.11 25.74 6.14
C SER A 369 4.63 24.78 7.21
N MET A 370 5.92 24.42 7.18
CA MET A 370 6.52 23.54 8.19
C MET A 370 6.60 24.24 9.55
N TYR A 371 6.92 25.53 9.61
CA TYR A 371 6.85 26.31 10.85
C TYR A 371 5.44 26.31 11.44
N HIS A 372 4.42 26.57 10.62
CA HIS A 372 3.03 26.55 11.10
C HIS A 372 2.47 25.15 11.33
N ALA A 373 3.12 24.08 10.84
CA ALA A 373 2.73 22.71 11.15
C ALA A 373 3.45 22.18 12.40
N LEU A 374 4.78 22.22 12.41
CA LEU A 374 5.61 21.59 13.44
C LEU A 374 6.03 22.55 14.56
N GLY A 375 5.89 23.87 14.37
CA GLY A 375 6.29 24.89 15.33
C GLY A 375 7.74 25.37 15.18
N TYR A 376 8.54 24.71 14.34
CA TYR A 376 9.96 25.01 14.13
C TYR A 376 10.43 24.53 12.75
N VAL A 377 11.58 25.04 12.30
CA VAL A 377 12.18 24.69 11.00
C VAL A 377 13.68 24.53 11.13
N TYR A 378 14.19 23.37 10.70
CA TYR A 378 15.60 23.03 10.77
C TYR A 378 16.21 22.72 9.42
N GLY A 379 17.25 23.46 9.04
CA GLY A 379 18.10 23.15 7.89
C GLY A 379 17.39 23.04 6.54
N ARG A 380 18.16 22.72 5.49
CA ARG A 380 17.62 22.43 4.15
C ARG A 380 17.23 20.96 3.96
N SER A 381 17.87 20.07 4.71
CA SER A 381 17.71 18.61 4.68
C SER A 381 16.30 18.14 5.09
N THR A 382 15.58 18.89 5.93
CA THR A 382 14.18 18.59 6.30
C THR A 382 13.15 19.28 5.40
N LEU A 383 13.50 20.42 4.79
CA LEU A 383 12.62 21.16 3.88
C LEU A 383 12.36 20.41 2.57
N LEU A 384 13.35 19.65 2.08
CA LEU A 384 13.21 18.83 0.88
C LEU A 384 12.18 17.71 1.05
N PRO A 385 12.26 16.81 2.05
CA PRO A 385 11.26 15.78 2.26
C PRO A 385 9.88 16.37 2.59
N TRP A 386 9.81 17.49 3.33
CA TRP A 386 8.55 18.23 3.53
C TRP A 386 7.92 18.70 2.21
N ARG A 387 8.73 19.29 1.32
CA ARG A 387 8.30 19.71 -0.02
C ARG A 387 7.81 18.52 -0.84
N GLN A 388 8.50 17.37 -0.77
CA GLN A 388 8.09 16.16 -1.47
C GLN A 388 6.76 15.60 -0.95
N TRP A 389 6.55 15.59 0.37
CA TRP A 389 5.23 15.26 0.94
C TRP A 389 4.14 16.23 0.46
N GLY A 390 4.42 17.53 0.38
CA GLY A 390 3.52 18.51 -0.20
C GLY A 390 3.17 18.24 -1.68
N LEU A 391 4.17 17.85 -2.48
CA LEU A 391 3.95 17.43 -3.88
C LEU A 391 3.07 16.18 -3.95
N ALA A 392 3.28 15.20 -3.08
CA ALA A 392 2.42 14.01 -3.00
C ALA A 392 0.97 14.38 -2.66
N GLY A 393 0.78 15.28 -1.68
CA GLY A 393 -0.54 15.81 -1.31
C GLY A 393 -1.24 16.56 -2.45
N SER A 394 -0.48 17.26 -3.31
CA SER A 394 -1.06 18.05 -4.39
C SER A 394 -1.30 17.32 -5.71
N THR A 395 -0.72 16.14 -5.88
CA THR A 395 -0.79 15.39 -7.15
C THR A 395 -1.37 13.99 -6.97
N LEU A 396 -0.93 13.23 -5.97
CA LEU A 396 -1.32 11.84 -5.78
C LEU A 396 -2.66 11.72 -5.07
N VAL A 397 -2.82 12.42 -3.94
CA VAL A 397 -4.07 12.38 -3.16
C VAL A 397 -5.28 12.82 -3.99
N PRO A 398 -5.28 13.94 -4.74
CA PRO A 398 -6.43 14.28 -5.59
C PRO A 398 -6.69 13.25 -6.69
N ALA A 399 -5.65 12.66 -7.29
CA ALA A 399 -5.83 11.62 -8.31
C ALA A 399 -6.53 10.38 -7.72
N ILE A 400 -6.11 9.95 -6.53
CA ILE A 400 -6.73 8.83 -5.79
C ILE A 400 -8.16 9.18 -5.38
N ALA A 401 -8.35 10.35 -4.77
CA ALA A 401 -9.65 10.76 -4.24
C ALA A 401 -10.68 10.92 -5.36
N LEU A 402 -10.33 11.53 -6.49
CA LEU A 402 -11.22 11.63 -7.66
C LEU A 402 -11.49 10.26 -8.30
N PHE A 403 -10.52 9.35 -8.32
CA PHE A 403 -10.76 7.98 -8.77
C PHE A 403 -11.77 7.27 -7.86
N LEU A 404 -11.58 7.35 -6.54
CA LEU A 404 -12.44 6.72 -5.54
C LEU A 404 -13.83 7.35 -5.51
N LYS A 405 -13.93 8.65 -5.72
CA LYS A 405 -15.21 9.35 -5.95
C LYS A 405 -15.99 8.73 -7.11
N ASP A 406 -15.36 8.58 -8.29
CA ASP A 406 -16.02 7.96 -9.45
C ASP A 406 -16.46 6.52 -9.16
N LYS A 407 -15.74 5.80 -8.29
CA LYS A 407 -16.13 4.46 -7.83
C LYS A 407 -17.27 4.49 -6.82
N ALA A 408 -17.27 5.44 -5.90
CA ALA A 408 -18.33 5.63 -4.91
C ALA A 408 -19.66 5.96 -5.58
N GLU A 409 -19.67 6.89 -6.54
CA GLU A 409 -20.88 7.26 -7.29
C GLU A 409 -21.46 6.12 -8.12
N LYS A 410 -20.65 5.09 -8.42
CA LYS A 410 -21.05 3.94 -9.24
C LYS A 410 -21.30 2.66 -8.45
N GLY A 411 -21.27 2.70 -7.11
CA GLY A 411 -21.38 1.49 -6.27
C GLY A 411 -20.26 0.48 -6.54
N ARG A 412 -19.02 0.96 -6.75
CA ARG A 412 -17.86 0.13 -7.16
C ARG A 412 -16.68 0.22 -6.20
N LEU A 413 -16.92 0.65 -4.97
CA LEU A 413 -15.90 0.69 -3.92
C LEU A 413 -15.44 -0.72 -3.49
N GLY A 414 -16.30 -1.73 -3.62
CA GLY A 414 -15.93 -3.12 -3.34
C GLY A 414 -14.93 -3.77 -4.32
N ARG A 415 -14.60 -3.12 -5.45
CA ARG A 415 -13.66 -3.70 -6.43
C ARG A 415 -12.22 -3.68 -5.94
N SER A 416 -11.41 -4.64 -6.40
CA SER A 416 -10.00 -4.78 -5.99
C SER A 416 -9.19 -3.51 -6.16
N THR A 417 -9.35 -2.80 -7.27
CA THR A 417 -8.65 -1.53 -7.54
C THR A 417 -9.02 -0.43 -6.55
N SER A 418 -10.31 -0.29 -6.22
CA SER A 418 -10.80 0.64 -5.22
C SER A 418 -10.27 0.28 -3.82
N ARG A 419 -10.26 -1.01 -3.47
CA ARG A 419 -9.71 -1.52 -2.19
C ARG A 419 -8.21 -1.25 -2.05
N ILE A 420 -7.41 -1.44 -3.10
CA ILE A 420 -5.95 -1.15 -3.06
C ILE A 420 -5.72 0.34 -2.80
N LEU A 421 -6.48 1.22 -3.45
CA LEU A 421 -6.36 2.66 -3.26
C LEU A 421 -6.87 3.13 -1.88
N ASN A 422 -7.96 2.54 -1.38
CA ASN A 422 -8.41 2.77 0.00
C ASN A 422 -7.37 2.29 1.01
N ALA A 423 -6.70 1.15 0.77
CA ALA A 423 -5.59 0.69 1.61
C ALA A 423 -4.43 1.69 1.63
N GLY A 424 -4.06 2.21 0.46
CA GLY A 424 -3.02 3.23 0.34
C GLY A 424 -3.41 4.52 1.06
N LEU A 425 -4.63 5.01 0.85
CA LEU A 425 -5.14 6.21 1.49
C LEU A 425 -5.24 6.06 3.01
N PHE A 426 -5.71 4.90 3.49
CA PHE A 426 -5.75 4.55 4.91
C PHE A 426 -4.33 4.52 5.51
N GLY A 427 -3.41 3.76 4.91
CA GLY A 427 -2.05 3.65 5.42
C GLY A 427 -1.30 4.99 5.39
N ALA A 428 -1.48 5.79 4.34
CA ALA A 428 -0.85 7.10 4.23
C ALA A 428 -1.41 8.10 5.25
N SER A 429 -2.73 8.16 5.41
CA SER A 429 -3.37 9.04 6.40
C SER A 429 -3.09 8.60 7.84
N LEU A 430 -3.02 7.29 8.10
CA LEU A 430 -2.57 6.77 9.40
C LEU A 430 -1.12 7.17 9.67
N GLY A 431 -0.23 7.05 8.69
CA GLY A 431 1.16 7.52 8.80
C GLY A 431 1.26 9.03 9.08
N GLU A 432 0.42 9.84 8.44
CA GLU A 432 0.32 11.28 8.75
C GLU A 432 -0.16 11.51 10.19
N LEU A 433 -1.17 10.78 10.66
CA LEU A 433 -1.66 10.87 12.03
C LEU A 433 -0.59 10.43 13.05
N MET A 434 0.19 9.39 12.76
CA MET A 434 1.29 8.94 13.63
C MET A 434 2.37 10.01 13.81
N VAL A 435 2.52 10.93 12.85
CA VAL A 435 3.45 12.07 12.97
C VAL A 435 2.77 13.27 13.62
N PHE A 436 1.59 13.68 13.14
CA PHE A 436 0.99 14.95 13.55
C PHE A 436 0.18 14.87 14.85
N ALA A 437 -0.49 13.74 15.13
CA ALA A 437 -1.36 13.64 16.30
C ALA A 437 -0.58 13.73 17.64
N PRO A 438 0.60 13.09 17.81
CA PRO A 438 1.39 13.27 19.03
C PRO A 438 1.82 14.72 19.26
N ILE A 439 2.21 15.43 18.19
CA ILE A 439 2.62 16.84 18.26
C ILE A 439 1.42 17.70 18.72
N LEU A 440 0.24 17.46 18.13
CA LEU A 440 -0.99 18.17 18.49
C LEU A 440 -1.42 17.86 19.94
N ALA A 441 -1.35 16.59 20.34
CA ALA A 441 -1.71 16.15 21.69
C ALA A 441 -0.80 16.76 22.76
N ALA A 442 0.48 16.91 22.45
CA ALA A 442 1.43 17.61 23.31
C ALA A 442 1.21 19.13 23.33
N ARG A 443 0.25 19.67 22.57
CA ARG A 443 0.06 21.13 22.34
C ARG A 443 1.31 21.82 21.79
N HIS A 444 2.13 21.05 21.07
CA HIS A 444 3.24 21.56 20.29
C HIS A 444 2.75 21.77 18.85
N GLY A 445 3.46 22.57 18.06
CA GLY A 445 3.09 22.86 16.67
C GLY A 445 2.35 24.19 16.48
N GLY A 446 2.16 24.55 15.22
CA GLY A 446 1.57 25.83 14.84
C GLY A 446 0.12 25.74 14.37
N ALA A 447 -0.40 26.86 13.87
CA ALA A 447 -1.79 27.01 13.45
C ALA A 447 -2.25 26.07 12.31
N LEU A 448 -1.33 25.52 11.51
CA LEU A 448 -1.65 24.59 10.42
C LEU A 448 -1.85 23.16 10.93
N LEU A 449 -1.30 22.80 12.09
CA LEU A 449 -1.31 21.43 12.60
C LEU A 449 -2.72 20.85 12.79
N PRO A 450 -3.70 21.55 13.41
CA PRO A 450 -5.05 21.02 13.57
C PRO A 450 -5.72 20.72 12.23
N VAL A 451 -5.44 21.52 11.20
CA VAL A 451 -5.97 21.34 9.84
C VAL A 451 -5.38 20.07 9.21
N LEU A 452 -4.07 19.83 9.36
CA LEU A 452 -3.42 18.64 8.85
C LEU A 452 -3.91 17.37 9.55
N VAL A 453 -4.06 17.40 10.88
CA VAL A 453 -4.62 16.28 11.65
C VAL A 453 -6.07 16.01 11.23
N SER A 454 -6.90 17.05 11.09
CA SER A 454 -8.29 16.90 10.65
C SER A 454 -8.38 16.31 9.26
N LYS A 455 -7.56 16.79 8.31
CA LYS A 455 -7.48 16.24 6.95
C LYS A 455 -7.09 14.77 6.96
N ALA A 456 -6.06 14.41 7.74
CA ALA A 456 -5.59 13.03 7.85
C ALA A 456 -6.66 12.12 8.53
N ALA A 457 -7.33 12.59 9.58
CA ALA A 457 -8.40 11.86 10.24
C ALA A 457 -9.58 11.60 9.31
N VAL A 458 -10.03 12.62 8.57
CA VAL A 458 -11.09 12.47 7.57
C VAL A 458 -10.67 11.50 6.47
N ALA A 459 -9.45 11.60 5.95
CA ALA A 459 -8.94 10.67 4.94
C ALA A 459 -8.89 9.21 5.46
N CYS A 460 -8.46 9.02 6.71
CA CYS A 460 -8.40 7.71 7.36
C CYS A 460 -9.79 7.10 7.50
N LEU A 461 -10.74 7.84 8.09
CA LEU A 461 -12.13 7.40 8.25
C LEU A 461 -12.80 7.11 6.90
N THR A 462 -12.60 7.98 5.91
CA THR A 462 -13.16 7.80 4.56
C THR A 462 -12.63 6.54 3.91
N ALA A 463 -11.34 6.25 4.07
CA ALA A 463 -10.73 5.04 3.54
C ALA A 463 -11.26 3.77 4.22
N VAL A 464 -11.48 3.80 5.54
CA VAL A 464 -12.12 2.71 6.30
C VAL A 464 -13.54 2.47 5.80
N LEU A 465 -14.36 3.52 5.68
CA LEU A 465 -15.71 3.41 5.13
C LEU A 465 -15.70 2.91 3.67
N GLY A 466 -14.67 3.29 2.91
CA GLY A 466 -14.47 2.78 1.56
C GLY A 466 -14.13 1.29 1.49
N PHE A 467 -13.61 0.70 2.56
CA PHE A 467 -13.42 -0.75 2.66
C PHE A 467 -14.71 -1.50 2.99
N THR A 468 -15.51 -0.94 3.90
CA THR A 468 -16.74 -1.56 4.42
C THR A 468 -17.96 -1.30 3.54
N ALA A 469 -17.87 -0.37 2.57
CA ALA A 469 -18.93 -0.06 1.62
C ALA A 469 -19.66 -1.29 1.01
N PRO A 470 -18.97 -2.33 0.50
CA PRO A 470 -19.66 -3.53 -0.03
C PRO A 470 -20.42 -4.32 1.04
N GLU A 471 -19.92 -4.38 2.27
CA GLU A 471 -20.59 -5.09 3.39
C GLU A 471 -21.81 -4.28 3.87
N ILE A 472 -21.72 -2.95 3.82
CA ILE A 472 -22.82 -2.03 4.14
C ILE A 472 -23.90 -2.09 3.05
N GLU A 473 -23.50 -2.16 1.77
CA GLU A 473 -24.43 -2.32 0.64
C GLU A 473 -25.19 -3.65 0.75
N GLU A 474 -24.50 -4.77 1.04
CA GLU A 474 -25.12 -6.08 1.24
C GLU A 474 -26.08 -6.09 2.44
N PHE A 475 -25.69 -5.47 3.55
CA PHE A 475 -26.56 -5.37 4.74
C PHE A 475 -27.80 -4.49 4.49
N ALA A 476 -27.65 -3.40 3.72
CA ALA A 476 -28.76 -2.53 3.36
C ALA A 476 -29.74 -3.22 2.40
N GLU A 477 -29.24 -3.99 1.42
CA GLU A 477 -30.09 -4.80 0.53
C GLU A 477 -30.89 -5.85 1.32
N GLN A 478 -30.26 -6.56 2.26
CA GLN A 478 -30.93 -7.52 3.13
C GLN A 478 -32.02 -6.87 4.01
N LEU A 479 -31.77 -5.67 4.55
CA LEU A 479 -32.76 -4.93 5.33
C LEU A 479 -33.97 -4.52 4.49
N VAL A 480 -33.76 -4.08 3.25
CA VAL A 480 -34.85 -3.69 2.34
C VAL A 480 -35.70 -4.88 1.94
N GLU A 481 -35.09 -6.00 1.58
CA GLU A 481 -35.81 -7.26 1.28
C GLU A 481 -36.67 -7.68 2.48
N HIS A 482 -36.09 -7.65 3.69
CA HIS A 482 -36.81 -8.05 4.91
C HIS A 482 -37.99 -7.12 5.24
N THR A 483 -37.86 -5.81 5.02
CA THR A 483 -38.98 -4.86 5.19
C THR A 483 -40.05 -5.01 4.11
N SER A 484 -39.68 -5.34 2.87
CA SER A 484 -40.67 -5.59 1.81
C SER A 484 -41.46 -6.87 2.04
N GLU A 485 -40.82 -7.92 2.58
CA GLU A 485 -41.51 -9.15 2.95
C GLU A 485 -42.48 -8.91 4.13
N GLU A 486 -42.11 -8.08 5.11
CA GLU A 486 -43.01 -7.68 6.20
C GLU A 486 -44.21 -6.84 5.72
N GLU A 487 -43.99 -5.90 4.78
CA GLU A 487 -45.08 -5.11 4.19
C GLU A 487 -46.04 -5.97 3.34
N ASP A 488 -45.50 -6.93 2.57
CA ASP A 488 -46.31 -7.85 1.75
C ASP A 488 -47.11 -8.83 2.64
N LEU A 489 -46.54 -9.30 3.76
CA LEU A 489 -47.24 -10.11 4.75
C LEU A 489 -48.35 -9.32 5.46
N ALA A 490 -48.09 -8.07 5.84
CA ALA A 490 -49.09 -7.20 6.47
C ALA A 490 -50.22 -6.78 5.51
N ALA A 491 -49.98 -6.80 4.19
CA ALA A 491 -51.01 -6.54 3.17
C ALA A 491 -51.85 -7.78 2.82
N ALA A 492 -51.41 -8.98 3.20
CA ALA A 492 -52.10 -10.25 2.96
C ALA A 492 -53.05 -10.68 4.10
N GLU A 493 -52.91 -10.05 5.28
CA GLU A 493 -53.85 -10.13 6.41
C GLU A 493 -54.97 -9.08 6.31
#